data_AF-A0A1G5UNQ0-F1
#
_entry.id   AF-A0A1G5UNQ0-F1
#
_cell.length_a   1.000
_cell.length_b   1.000
_cell.length_c   1.000
_cell.angle_alpha   90.00
_cell.angle_beta   90.00
_cell.angle_gamma   90.00
#
_symmetry.space_group_name_H-M   'P 1'
#
loop_
_entity.id
_entity.type
_entity.pdbx_description
1 polymer ?
#
loop_
_entity_poly.entity_id
_entity_poly.type
_entity_poly.pdbx_seq_one_letter_code
_entity_poly.pdbx_strand_id
1 'polypeptide(L)' 'MASIKIRATDDGTFVVYRNGAAVASGLTREQAERCATVLSWIAQGH' A
#
# COMPACT_ATOMS: atom_id res chain seq x y z
N MET A 1 -3.45 -10.33 -11.78
CA MET A 1 -3.52 -8.91 -11.38
C MET A 1 -3.35 -8.83 -9.87
N ALA A 2 -2.34 -8.14 -9.35
CA ALA A 2 -2.22 -7.95 -7.89
C ALA A 2 -3.18 -6.83 -7.45
N SER A 3 -4.01 -7.07 -6.44
CA SER A 3 -4.88 -6.04 -5.85
C SER A 3 -4.10 -5.29 -4.78
N ILE A 4 -3.96 -3.97 -4.93
CA ILE A 4 -3.31 -3.10 -3.95
C ILE A 4 -4.37 -2.19 -3.32
N LYS A 5 -4.37 -2.10 -2.00
CA LYS A 5 -5.32 -1.27 -1.24
C LYS A 5 -4.59 -0.49 -0.16
N ILE A 6 -5.01 0.75 0.06
CA ILE A 6 -4.56 1.58 1.18
C ILE A 6 -5.70 1.69 2.17
N ARG A 7 -5.43 1.52 3.46
CA ARG A 7 -6.40 1.64 4.55
C ARG A 7 -5.89 2.60 5.62
N ALA A 8 -6.73 3.51 6.08
CA ALA A 8 -6.44 4.34 7.25
C ALA A 8 -6.65 3.53 8.54
N THR A 9 -5.82 3.78 9.54
CA THR A 9 -5.92 3.21 10.89
C THR A 9 -6.46 4.23 11.89
N ASP A 10 -6.84 3.75 13.07
CA ASP A 10 -7.41 4.58 14.14
C ASP A 10 -6.37 5.57 14.71
N ASP A 11 -5.10 5.20 14.68
CA ASP A 11 -3.95 6.03 15.08
C ASP A 11 -3.56 7.10 14.03
N GLY A 12 -4.33 7.25 12.95
CA GLY A 12 -4.12 8.28 11.93
C GLY A 12 -3.02 7.94 10.91
N THR A 13 -2.45 6.73 10.97
CA THR A 13 -1.52 6.22 9.96
C THR A 13 -2.24 5.41 8.89
N PHE A 14 -1.48 4.92 7.92
CA PHE A 14 -1.97 4.16 6.78
C PHE A 14 -1.24 2.83 6.64
N VAL A 15 -1.98 1.82 6.18
CA VAL A 15 -1.50 0.46 5.89
C VAL A 15 -1.74 0.15 4.42
N VAL A 16 -0.74 -0.41 3.76
CA VAL A 16 -0.83 -0.89 2.37
C VAL A 16 -0.99 -2.40 2.39
N TYR A 17 -1.98 -2.89 1.64
CA TYR A 17 -2.27 -4.30 1.44
C TYR A 17 -2.00 -4.70 0.01
N ARG A 18 -1.42 -5.89 -0.19
CA ARG A 18 -1.29 -6.57 -1.48
C ARG A 18 -1.96 -7.93 -1.40
N ASN A 19 -2.97 -8.16 -2.25
CA ASN A 19 -3.77 -9.39 -2.26
C ASN A 19 -4.32 -9.79 -0.88
N GLY A 20 -4.70 -8.80 -0.07
CA GLY A 20 -5.24 -9.01 1.28
C GLY A 20 -4.18 -9.15 2.39
N ALA A 21 -2.89 -9.28 2.07
CA ALA A 21 -1.81 -9.28 3.05
C ALA A 21 -1.28 -7.85 3.28
N ALA A 22 -1.11 -7.45 4.54
CA ALA A 22 -0.46 -6.17 4.86
C ALA A 22 1.04 -6.26 4.52
N VAL A 23 1.54 -5.29 3.76
CA VAL A 23 2.95 -5.26 3.31
C VAL A 23 3.72 -4.06 3.88
N ALA A 24 3.01 -3.01 4.32
CA ALA A 24 3.58 -1.87 5.00
C ALA A 24 2.52 -1.20 5.90
N SER A 25 2.93 -0.64 7.04
CA SER A 25 2.06 -0.01 8.05
C SER A 25 2.76 1.16 8.73
N GLY A 26 2.01 2.01 9.44
CA GLY A 26 2.56 3.17 10.14
C GLY A 26 2.97 4.31 9.18
N LEU A 27 2.40 4.32 7.98
CA LEU A 27 2.76 5.27 6.92
C LEU A 27 1.95 6.55 7.04
N THR A 28 2.53 7.68 6.62
CA THR A 28 1.72 8.83 6.21
C THR A 28 0.95 8.51 4.93
N ARG A 29 -0.07 9.32 4.59
CA ARG A 29 -0.83 9.15 3.34
C ARG A 29 0.08 9.17 2.12
N GLU A 30 0.96 10.18 2.00
CA GLU A 30 1.90 10.29 0.88
C GLU A 30 2.82 9.07 0.77
N GLN A 31 3.31 8.55 1.90
CA GLN A 31 4.15 7.35 1.91
C GLN A 31 3.37 6.12 1.42
N ALA A 32 2.12 5.96 1.86
CA ALA A 32 1.26 4.87 1.42
C ALA A 32 0.95 4.94 -0.08
N GLU A 33 0.70 6.13 -0.62
CA GLU A 33 0.46 6.36 -2.05
C GLU A 33 1.70 6.04 -2.91
N ARG A 34 2.88 6.50 -2.49
CA ARG A 34 4.14 6.14 -3.16
C ARG A 34 4.40 4.64 -3.11
N CYS A 35 4.16 4.01 -1.96
CA CYS A 35 4.33 2.57 -1.78
C CYS A 35 3.38 1.78 -2.70
N ALA A 36 2.12 2.18 -2.78
CA ALA A 36 1.15 1.57 -3.69
C ALA A 36 1.54 1.73 -5.16
N THR A 37 2.08 2.90 -5.55
CA THR A 37 2.57 3.16 -6.91
C THR A 37 3.72 2.21 -7.28
N VAL A 38 4.74 2.11 -6.42
CA VAL A 38 5.89 1.21 -6.64
C VAL A 38 5.44 -0.24 -6.71
N LEU A 39 4.57 -0.68 -5.80
CA LEU A 39 4.04 -2.04 -5.80
C LEU A 39 3.20 -2.34 -7.06
N SER A 40 2.54 -1.32 -7.61
CA SER A 40 1.79 -1.45 -8.87
C SER A 40 2.73 -1.65 -10.06
N TRP A 41 3.85 -0.92 -10.12
CA TRP A 41 4.88 -1.12 -11.15
C TRP A 41 5.47 -2.53 -11.09
N ILE A 42 5.84 -2.99 -9.89
CA ILE A 42 6.38 -4.34 -9.68
C ILE A 42 5.35 -5.41 -10.09
N ALA A 43 4.07 -5.19 -9.78
CA ALA A 43 3.01 -6.13 -10.14
C ALA A 43 2.73 -6.20 -11.65
N GLN A 44 3.13 -5.17 -12.41
CA GLN A 44 2.97 -5.08 -13.87
C GLN A 44 4.17 -5.63 -14.65
N GLY A 45 5.27 -6.00 -13.97
CA GLY A 45 6.42 -6.67 -14.60
C GLY A 45 7.36 -5.76 -15.39
N HIS A 46 7.52 -4.51 -14.95
CA HIS A 46 8.58 -3.61 -15.44
C HIS A 46 9.95 -3.92 -14.82
#